data_AF-A0A2J8RMN6-F1
#
_entry.id   AF-A0A2J8RMN6-F1
#
_cell.length_a   1.000
_cell.length_b   1.000
_cell.length_c   1.000
_cell.angle_alpha   90.00
_cell.angle_beta   90.00
_cell.angle_gamma   90.00
#
_symmetry.space_group_name_H-M   'P 1'
#
loop_
_entity.id
_entity.type
_entity.pdbx_description
1 polymer ?
#
loop_
_entity_poly.entity_id
_entity_poly.type
_entity_poly.pdbx_seq_one_letter_code
_entity_poly.pdbx_strand_id
1 'polypeptide(L)'
;MAAASVTPPGSLELLQPGFSKTLLGTKLEAKYLCSACRNVLRRPFQAQCGHRYCSFCLASILSSGPQNCAACVHEGIYEEGISILESSSAFPDNAARREVESLPAVCPSDGCTWKGTLKEY
;
A
#
# COMPACT_ATOMS: atom_id res chain seq x y z
N MET A 1 -19.69 26.31 8.53
CA MET A 1 -18.22 26.45 8.37
C MET A 1 -17.57 25.16 8.86
N ALA A 2 -17.44 24.16 8.00
CA ALA A 2 -16.72 22.92 8.35
C ALA A 2 -15.22 23.19 8.18
N ALA A 3 -14.44 22.88 9.22
CA ALA A 3 -13.00 23.11 9.24
C ALA A 3 -12.33 22.43 8.05
N ALA A 4 -11.50 23.18 7.34
CA ALA A 4 -10.64 22.64 6.31
C ALA A 4 -9.78 21.52 6.94
N SER A 5 -9.99 20.28 6.49
CA SER A 5 -9.07 19.18 6.72
C SER A 5 -7.73 19.60 6.14
N VAL A 6 -6.78 19.89 7.02
CA VAL A 6 -5.41 20.24 6.66
C VAL A 6 -4.79 18.99 6.04
N THR A 7 -4.96 18.82 4.73
CA THR A 7 -4.30 17.75 3.98
C THR A 7 -2.81 17.96 4.18
N PRO A 8 -2.07 17.00 4.79
CA PRO A 8 -0.65 17.17 4.97
C PRO A 8 -0.01 17.36 3.59
N PRO A 9 1.04 18.19 3.46
CA PRO A 9 1.76 18.31 2.20
C PRO A 9 2.17 16.90 1.74
N GLY A 10 1.96 16.58 0.45
CA GLY A 10 2.09 15.22 -0.11
C GLY A 10 3.43 14.51 0.08
N SER A 11 4.41 15.21 0.67
CA SER A 11 5.67 14.71 1.23
C SER A 11 5.49 13.80 2.44
N LEU A 12 4.61 14.14 3.39
CA LEU A 12 4.40 13.34 4.62
C LEU A 12 3.73 11.99 4.32
N GLU A 13 2.91 11.94 3.27
CA GLU A 13 2.30 10.69 2.79
C GLU A 13 3.30 9.69 2.19
N LEU A 14 4.45 10.16 1.69
CA LEU A 14 5.50 9.28 1.13
C LEU A 14 6.25 8.50 2.22
N LEU A 15 6.18 8.97 3.46
CA LEU A 15 6.90 8.40 4.60
C LEU A 15 6.07 7.36 5.37
N GLN A 16 4.85 7.06 4.92
CA GLN A 16 3.93 6.19 5.63
C GLN A 16 3.82 4.79 4.99
N PRO A 17 3.75 3.72 5.80
CA PRO A 17 3.40 2.39 5.33
C PRO A 17 1.91 2.32 4.94
N GLY A 18 1.41 1.11 4.69
CA GLY A 18 0.01 0.88 4.31
C GLY A 18 -1.01 1.38 5.34
N PHE A 19 -2.20 1.72 4.86
CA PHE A 19 -3.35 2.09 5.68
C PHE A 19 -3.77 0.95 6.60
N SER A 20 -4.08 1.24 7.87
CA SER A 20 -4.60 0.23 8.80
C SER A 20 -5.84 -0.44 8.23
N LYS A 21 -5.96 -1.76 8.40
CA LYS A 21 -7.13 -2.54 7.97
C LYS A 21 -8.42 -2.06 8.64
N THR A 22 -8.32 -1.52 9.86
CA THR A 22 -9.44 -0.98 10.62
C THR A 22 -10.10 0.24 9.96
N LEU A 23 -9.41 0.86 8.98
CA LEU A 23 -9.97 1.94 8.19
C LEU A 23 -11.00 1.46 7.18
N LEU A 24 -11.01 0.19 6.79
CA LEU A 24 -11.94 -0.28 5.78
C LEU A 24 -13.36 -0.36 6.33
N GLY A 25 -14.28 0.34 5.66
CA GLY A 25 -15.73 0.19 5.84
C GLY A 25 -16.33 -0.97 5.04
N THR A 26 -15.49 -1.84 4.47
CA THR A 26 -15.89 -2.98 3.62
C THR A 26 -15.08 -4.24 3.96
N LYS A 27 -15.47 -5.37 3.38
CA LYS A 27 -14.72 -6.63 3.50
C LYS A 27 -13.32 -6.45 2.92
N LEU A 28 -12.31 -6.79 3.71
CA LEU A 28 -10.93 -6.80 3.27
C LEU A 28 -10.69 -7.91 2.22
N GLU A 29 -10.12 -7.52 1.08
CA GLU A 29 -9.62 -8.45 0.07
C GLU A 29 -8.07 -8.52 0.12
N ALA A 30 -7.52 -9.73 0.03
CA ALA A 30 -6.07 -9.93 0.10
C ALA A 30 -5.29 -9.20 -1.00
N LYS A 31 -5.89 -9.01 -2.19
CA LYS A 31 -5.29 -8.33 -3.33
C LYS A 31 -4.92 -6.85 -3.08
N TYR A 32 -5.53 -6.26 -2.04
CA TYR A 32 -5.28 -4.87 -1.61
C TYR A 32 -4.24 -4.75 -0.51
N LEU A 33 -3.61 -5.84 -0.08
CA LEU A 33 -2.63 -5.82 0.99
C LEU A 33 -1.22 -5.68 0.45
N CYS A 34 -0.42 -4.86 1.14
CA CYS A 34 1.01 -4.76 0.93
C CYS A 34 1.71 -6.07 1.31
N SER A 35 2.55 -6.57 0.42
CA SER A 35 3.29 -7.81 0.64
C SER A 35 4.30 -7.72 1.80
N ALA A 36 4.72 -6.50 2.18
CA ALA A 36 5.61 -6.24 3.30
C ALA A 36 4.87 -5.94 4.62
N CYS A 37 4.19 -4.79 4.73
CA CYS A 37 3.57 -4.38 6.00
C CYS A 37 2.22 -5.06 6.28
N ARG A 38 1.69 -5.84 5.33
CA ARG A 38 0.40 -6.57 5.43
C ARG A 38 -0.82 -5.70 5.71
N ASN A 39 -0.69 -4.37 5.56
CA ASN A 39 -1.76 -3.37 5.64
C ASN A 39 -2.26 -3.01 4.23
N VAL A 40 -3.35 -2.25 4.14
CA VAL A 40 -3.93 -1.84 2.85
C VAL A 40 -2.95 -0.94 2.10
N LEU A 41 -2.76 -1.19 0.80
CA LEU A 41 -1.74 -0.54 -0.02
C LEU A 41 -1.86 0.99 0.01
N ARG A 42 -0.74 1.68 0.27
CA ARG A 42 -0.59 3.13 0.13
C ARG A 42 0.36 3.42 -1.01
N ARG A 43 -0.12 4.15 -2.04
CA ARG A 43 0.63 4.46 -3.27
C ARG A 43 1.36 3.20 -3.80
N PRO A 44 0.59 2.17 -4.22
CA PRO A 44 1.15 0.86 -4.53
C PRO A 44 2.15 0.91 -5.69
N PHE A 45 3.18 0.09 -5.56
CA PHE A 45 4.08 -0.33 -6.63
C PHE A 45 3.90 -1.84 -6.84
N GLN A 46 4.00 -2.27 -8.09
CA GLN A 46 4.06 -3.68 -8.45
C GLN A 46 5.51 -4.01 -8.84
N ALA A 47 6.04 -5.07 -8.24
CA ALA A 47 7.34 -5.63 -8.60
C ALA A 47 7.24 -6.48 -9.88
N GLN A 48 8.38 -6.81 -10.50
CA GLN A 48 8.43 -7.64 -11.70
C GLN A 48 7.74 -9.01 -11.52
N CYS A 49 7.86 -9.62 -10.34
CA CYS A 49 7.17 -10.86 -9.98
C CYS A 49 5.65 -10.74 -9.78
N GLY A 50 5.09 -9.53 -9.82
CA GLY A 50 3.66 -9.27 -9.66
C GLY A 50 3.19 -8.95 -8.23
N HIS A 51 4.05 -9.12 -7.21
CA HIS A 51 3.69 -8.72 -5.84
C HIS A 51 3.64 -7.20 -5.68
N ARG A 52 2.66 -6.76 -4.87
CA ARG A 52 2.41 -5.33 -4.62
C ARG A 52 2.98 -4.89 -3.27
N TYR A 53 3.52 -3.68 -3.25
CA TYR A 53 4.10 -3.05 -2.07
C TYR A 53 3.64 -1.60 -1.97
N CYS A 54 3.54 -1.05 -0.76
CA CYS A 54 3.45 0.40 -0.61
C CYS A 54 4.75 1.04 -1.10
N SER A 55 4.69 2.24 -1.69
CA SER A 55 5.89 2.98 -2.13
C SER A 55 6.94 3.08 -1.01
N PHE A 56 6.52 3.46 0.21
CA PHE A 56 7.39 3.52 1.38
C PHE A 56 8.03 2.16 1.72
N CYS A 57 7.22 1.09 1.74
CA CYS A 57 7.70 -0.24 2.10
C CYS A 57 8.71 -0.77 1.09
N LEU A 58 8.46 -0.59 -0.21
CA LEU A 58 9.39 -1.01 -1.24
C LEU A 58 10.71 -0.23 -1.15
N ALA A 59 10.65 1.10 -0.99
CA ALA A 59 11.84 1.92 -0.82
C ALA A 59 12.66 1.51 0.41
N SER A 60 12.00 1.19 1.52
CA SER A 60 12.67 0.71 2.73
C SER A 60 13.38 -0.62 2.52
N ILE A 61 12.76 -1.58 1.82
CA ILE A 61 13.38 -2.88 1.48
C ILE A 61 14.61 -2.67 0.59
N LEU A 62 14.51 -1.78 -0.40
CA LEU A 62 15.56 -1.52 -1.39
C LEU A 62 16.66 -0.56 -0.87
N SER A 63 16.58 -0.10 0.37
CA SER A 63 17.54 0.84 0.96
C SER A 63 18.99 0.33 0.97
N SER A 64 19.17 -0.99 0.90
CA SER A 64 20.47 -1.68 0.84
C SER A 64 20.74 -2.35 -0.52
N GLY A 65 20.04 -1.93 -1.58
CA GLY A 65 20.13 -2.53 -2.92
C GLY A 65 19.05 -3.59 -3.20
N PRO A 66 19.13 -4.27 -4.36
CA PRO A 66 18.15 -5.30 -4.76
C PRO A 66 18.02 -6.41 -3.71
N GLN A 67 16.80 -6.89 -3.49
CA GLN A 67 16.48 -7.92 -2.49
C GLN A 67 15.59 -9.01 -3.07
N ASN A 68 15.68 -10.23 -2.54
CA ASN A 68 14.71 -11.28 -2.89
C ASN A 68 13.29 -10.89 -2.45
N CYS A 69 12.30 -11.16 -3.29
CA CYS A 69 10.90 -11.02 -2.93
C CYS A 69 10.53 -12.08 -1.88
N ALA A 70 10.45 -11.67 -0.61
CA ALA A 70 10.05 -12.57 0.48
C ALA A 70 8.65 -13.17 0.27
N ALA A 71 7.73 -12.47 -0.43
CA ALA A 71 6.40 -12.99 -0.72
C ALA A 71 6.44 -14.17 -1.70
N CYS A 72 7.24 -14.08 -2.78
CA CYS A 72 7.49 -15.21 -3.67
C CYS A 72 8.05 -16.43 -2.93
N VAL A 73 9.00 -16.21 -2.01
CA VAL A 73 9.57 -17.28 -1.18
C VAL A 73 8.51 -17.93 -0.30
N HIS A 74 7.71 -17.12 0.41
CA HIS A 74 6.66 -17.63 1.30
C HIS A 74 5.54 -18.36 0.55
N GLU A 75 5.23 -17.94 -0.67
CA GLU A 75 4.21 -18.56 -1.53
C GLU A 75 4.75 -19.78 -2.30
N GLY A 76 6.06 -20.05 -2.24
CA GLY A 76 6.69 -21.17 -2.95
C GLY A 76 6.76 -20.98 -4.47
N ILE A 77 6.71 -19.73 -4.95
CA ILE A 77 6.70 -19.36 -6.36
C ILE A 77 7.94 -18.54 -6.76
N TYR A 78 9.03 -18.68 -6.00
CA TYR A 78 10.28 -17.98 -6.28
C TYR A 78 10.87 -18.43 -7.62
N GLU A 79 11.17 -17.44 -8.45
CA GLU A 79 11.78 -17.61 -9.77
C GLU A 79 13.02 -16.73 -9.86
N GLU A 80 14.17 -17.33 -10.17
CA GLU A 80 15.45 -16.63 -10.25
C GLU A 80 15.42 -15.52 -11.31
N GLY A 81 15.94 -14.34 -10.97
CA GLY A 81 15.90 -13.15 -11.82
C GLY A 81 14.55 -12.41 -11.84
N ILE A 82 13.41 -13.10 -11.74
CA ILE A 82 12.07 -12.49 -11.74
C ILE A 82 11.63 -12.08 -10.33
N SER A 83 11.97 -12.89 -9.33
CA SER A 83 11.62 -12.68 -7.92
C SER A 83 12.61 -11.77 -7.18
N ILE A 84 13.35 -10.94 -7.90
CA ILE A 84 14.23 -9.92 -7.34
C ILE A 84 13.48 -8.58 -7.35
N LEU A 85 13.38 -7.97 -6.18
CA LEU A 85 12.88 -6.62 -6.02
C LEU A 85 14.00 -5.65 -6.41
N GLU A 86 13.71 -4.79 -7.38
CA GLU A 86 14.62 -3.74 -7.83
C GLU A 86 13.82 -2.48 -8.19
N SER A 87 14.41 -1.30 -7.99
CA SER A 87 13.76 -0.02 -8.30
C SER A 87 13.59 0.24 -9.79
N SER A 88 14.44 -0.37 -10.63
CA SER A 88 14.42 -0.26 -12.09
C SER A 88 13.25 -1.02 -12.74
N SER A 89 12.83 -2.13 -12.13
CA SER A 89 11.81 -3.05 -12.65
C SER A 89 10.46 -2.91 -11.95
N ALA A 90 10.42 -2.30 -10.77
CA ALA A 90 9.17 -1.97 -10.08
C ALA A 90 8.55 -0.68 -10.63
N PHE A 91 7.21 -0.68 -10.75
CA PHE A 91 6.47 0.46 -11.31
C PHE A 91 5.24 0.82 -10.47
N PRO A 92 4.80 2.10 -10.48
CA PRO A 92 3.57 2.49 -9.82
C PRO A 92 2.36 1.71 -10.36
N ASP A 93 1.63 1.03 -9.48
CA ASP A 93 0.44 0.28 -9.85
C ASP A 93 -0.80 1.19 -9.78
N ASN A 94 -1.01 1.94 -10.86
CA ASN A 94 -2.14 2.88 -10.95
C ASN A 94 -3.50 2.20 -10.96
N ALA A 95 -3.59 0.93 -11.39
CA ALA A 95 -4.84 0.17 -11.38
C ALA A 95 -5.22 -0.17 -9.93
N ALA A 96 -4.33 -0.83 -9.19
CA ALA A 96 -4.54 -1.14 -7.79
C ALA A 96 -4.73 0.13 -6.96
N ARG A 97 -4.03 1.22 -7.29
CA ARG A 97 -4.22 2.51 -6.62
C ARG A 97 -5.66 3.01 -6.74
N ARG A 98 -6.23 3.02 -7.95
CA ARG A 98 -7.62 3.49 -8.17
C ARG A 98 -8.62 2.61 -7.43
N GLU A 99 -8.44 1.30 -7.46
CA GLU A 99 -9.28 0.36 -6.72
C GLU A 99 -9.22 0.63 -5.22
N VAL A 100 -8.03 0.68 -4.63
CA VAL A 100 -7.83 0.92 -3.20
C VAL A 100 -8.36 2.29 -2.77
N GLU A 101 -8.06 3.35 -3.51
CA GLU A 101 -8.53 4.71 -3.20
C GLU A 101 -10.06 4.83 -3.21
N SER A 102 -10.76 3.96 -3.96
CA SER A 102 -12.23 3.93 -4.01
C SER A 102 -12.89 3.10 -2.91
N LEU A 103 -12.12 2.36 -2.11
CA LEU A 103 -12.68 1.52 -1.05
C LEU A 103 -13.35 2.38 0.03
N PRO A 104 -14.53 1.99 0.53
CA PRO A 104 -15.17 2.64 1.67
C PRO A 104 -14.23 2.66 2.88
N ALA A 105 -14.12 3.82 3.51
CA ALA A 105 -13.33 4.05 4.70
C ALA A 105 -14.19 4.58 5.87
N VAL A 106 -13.80 4.20 7.07
CA VAL A 106 -14.39 4.66 8.32
C VAL A 106 -13.30 5.14 9.27
N CYS A 107 -13.63 6.13 10.08
CA CYS A 107 -12.75 6.64 11.10
C CYS A 107 -12.53 5.57 12.18
N PRO A 108 -11.29 5.24 12.57
CA PRO A 108 -11.02 4.17 13.52
C PRO A 108 -11.16 4.63 14.98
N SER A 109 -11.26 5.94 15.21
CA SER A 109 -11.40 6.53 16.54
C SER A 109 -12.80 6.30 17.10
N ASP A 110 -12.88 5.97 18.39
CA ASP A 110 -14.17 5.77 19.07
C ASP A 110 -15.03 7.04 19.06
N GLY A 111 -16.34 6.87 18.87
CA GLY A 111 -17.31 7.97 18.73
C GLY A 111 -17.22 8.78 17.43
N CYS A 112 -16.28 8.47 16.53
CA CYS A 112 -16.12 9.17 15.26
C CYS A 112 -17.17 8.71 14.23
N THR A 113 -17.91 9.65 13.65
CA THR A 113 -18.98 9.36 12.69
C THR A 113 -18.57 9.52 11.23
N TRP A 114 -17.32 9.91 10.98
CA TRP A 114 -16.82 10.13 9.63
C TRP A 114 -16.80 8.82 8.84
N LYS A 115 -17.28 8.91 7.59
CA LYS A 115 -17.25 7.87 6.57
C LYS A 115 -16.93 8.53 5.24
N GLY A 116 -16.19 7.83 4.40
CA GLY A 116 -15.82 8.28 3.07
C GLY A 116 -15.15 7.16 2.30
N THR A 117 -14.17 7.50 1.50
CA THR A 117 -13.28 6.57 0.79
C THR A 117 -11.85 6.68 1.33
N LEU A 118 -10.99 5.70 1.03
CA LEU A 118 -9.57 5.78 1.41
C LEU A 118 -8.84 6.98 0.76
N LYS A 119 -9.34 7.51 -0.36
CA LYS A 119 -8.83 8.74 -0.96
C LYS A 119 -9.12 9.99 -0.12
N GLU A 120 -10.22 9.98 0.61
CA GLU A 120 -10.72 11.11 1.40
C GLU A 120 -10.28 11.05 2.87
N TYR A 121 -9.68 9.93 3.29
CA TYR A 121 -9.10 9.72 4.62
C TYR A 121 -7.70 10.34 4.74
#